data_AF-A0A4U9INA7-F1
#
_entry.id   AF-A0A4U9INA7-F1
#
_cell.length_a   1.000
_cell.length_b   1.000
_cell.length_c   1.000
_cell.angle_alpha   90.00
_cell.angle_beta   90.00
_cell.angle_gamma   90.00
#
_symmetry.space_group_name_H-M   'P 1'
#
loop_
_entity.id
_entity.type
_entity.pdbx_description
1 polymer ?
#
loop_
_entity_poly.entity_id
_entity_poly.type
_entity_poly.pdbx_seq_one_letter_code
_entity_poly.pdbx_strand_id
1 'polypeptide(L)' 'MVEPFGQANQKLANLPAEFHIGYISDYGGLEMFKVSCNAVQTTCQSKPVKKG' A
#
# COMPACT_ATOMS: atom_id res chain seq x y z
N MET A 1 5.22 11.81 0.05
CA MET A 1 4.04 12.20 -0.75
C MET A 1 4.30 11.79 -2.18
N VAL A 2 3.27 11.31 -2.87
CA VAL A 2 3.34 10.98 -4.31
C VAL A 2 2.50 12.03 -5.04
N GLU A 3 3.03 12.61 -6.10
CA GLU A 3 2.31 13.59 -6.91
C GLU A 3 1.17 12.94 -7.73
N PRO A 4 0.13 13.69 -8.12
CA PRO A 4 -0.94 13.17 -8.96
C PRO A 4 -0.41 12.56 -10.26
N PHE A 5 -0.83 11.34 -10.58
CA PHE A 5 -0.36 10.56 -11.74
C PHE A 5 1.15 10.22 -11.74
N GLY A 6 1.87 10.57 -10.68
CA GLY A 6 3.28 10.24 -10.50
C GLY A 6 3.50 8.83 -9.95
N GLN A 7 4.74 8.38 -10.02
CA GLN A 7 5.19 7.13 -9.42
C GLN A 7 6.30 7.42 -8.43
N ALA A 8 6.23 6.80 -7.26
CA ALA A 8 7.30 6.82 -6.27
C ALA A 8 7.81 5.41 -6.05
N ASN A 9 9.13 5.25 -5.94
CA ASN A 9 9.76 3.98 -5.63
C ASN A 9 10.55 4.10 -4.32
N GLN A 10 10.41 3.10 -3.46
CA GLN A 10 11.14 3.02 -2.21
C GLN A 10 11.71 1.62 -2.05
N LYS A 11 13.01 1.53 -1.76
CA LYS A 11 13.64 0.25 -1.42
C LYS A 11 13.20 -0.16 -0.01
N LEU A 12 12.53 -1.30 0.08
CA LEU A 12 12.11 -1.92 1.33
C LEU A 12 12.83 -3.27 1.45
N ALA A 13 13.48 -3.52 2.59
CA ALA A 13 14.12 -4.80 2.86
C ALA A 13 13.11 -5.73 3.55
N ASN A 14 13.16 -7.04 3.22
CA ASN A 14 12.41 -8.10 3.90
C ASN A 14 10.88 -7.88 3.93
N LEU A 15 10.29 -7.44 2.81
CA LEU A 15 8.86 -7.25 2.71
C LEU A 15 8.15 -8.62 2.65
N PRO A 16 7.19 -8.91 3.56
CA PRO A 16 6.42 -10.14 3.50
C PRO A 16 5.48 -10.15 2.29
N ALA A 17 5.00 -11.34 1.89
CA ALA A 17 4.06 -11.50 0.78
C ALA A 17 2.72 -10.76 1.02
N GLU A 18 2.35 -10.58 2.29
CA GLU A 18 1.23 -9.73 2.70
C GLU A 18 1.70 -8.66 3.69
N PHE A 19 1.40 -7.40 3.40
CA PHE A 19 1.74 -6.27 4.25
C PHE A 19 0.66 -5.19 4.19
N HIS A 20 0.77 -4.18 5.04
CA HIS A 20 -0.16 -3.05 5.06
C HIS A 20 0.54 -1.77 4.61
N ILE A 21 -0.18 -0.96 3.83
CA ILE A 21 0.22 0.41 3.49
C ILE A 21 -0.80 1.35 4.10
N GLY A 22 -0.30 2.38 4.78
CA GLY A 22 -1.12 3.47 5.31
C GLY A 22 -0.99 4.72 4.45
N TYR A 23 -2.09 5.45 4.25
CA TYR A 23 -2.07 6.83 3.77
C TYR A 23 -2.79 7.75 4.76
N ILE A 24 -2.36 9.01 4.79
CA ILE A 24 -2.99 10.06 5.58
C ILE A 24 -4.04 10.73 4.70
N SER A 25 -5.30 10.67 5.11
CA SER A 25 -6.41 11.32 4.42
C SER A 25 -6.39 12.83 4.63
N ASP A 26 -7.20 13.54 3.85
CA ASP A 26 -7.35 15.00 3.93
C ASP A 26 -7.76 15.48 5.32
N TYR A 27 -8.43 14.63 6.10
CA TYR A 27 -8.86 14.89 7.48
C TYR A 27 -7.85 14.42 8.54
N GLY A 28 -6.63 14.04 8.14
CA GLY A 28 -5.59 13.56 9.04
C GLY A 28 -5.78 12.12 9.55
N GLY A 29 -6.78 11.40 9.02
CA GLY A 29 -7.03 10.01 9.39
C GLY A 29 -6.05 9.05 8.71
N LEU A 30 -5.53 8.08 9.47
CA LEU A 30 -4.75 6.98 8.90
C LEU A 30 -5.70 5.90 8.34
N GLU A 31 -5.63 5.72 7.03
CA GLU A 31 -6.37 4.70 6.29
C GLU A 31 -5.42 3.61 5.80
N MET A 32 -5.81 2.35 6.00
CA MET A 32 -4.94 1.19 5.80
C MET A 32 -5.43 0.31 4.66
N PHE A 33 -4.50 -0.13 3.82
CA PHE A 33 -4.73 -1.04 2.72
C PHE A 33 -3.91 -2.29 2.96
N LYS A 34 -4.55 -3.45 2.87
CA LYS A 34 -3.85 -4.73 2.83
C LYS A 34 -3.37 -4.96 1.41
N VAL A 35 -2.06 -5.16 1.24
CA VAL A 35 -1.41 -5.46 -0.04
C VAL A 35 -0.94 -6.91 -0.01
N SER A 36 -1.31 -7.67 -1.04
CA SER A 36 -0.88 -9.05 -1.24
C SER A 36 -0.16 -9.15 -2.59
N CYS A 37 1.11 -9.53 -2.55
CA CYS A 37 1.96 -9.71 -3.72
C CYS A 37 2.21 -11.21 -3.95
N ASN A 38 1.89 -11.70 -5.15
CA ASN A 38 2.24 -13.06 -5.56
C ASN A 38 3.53 -13.02 -6.40
N ALA A 39 4.43 -13.99 -6.21
CA ALA A 39 5.70 -14.12 -6.93
C ALA A 39 5.55 -14.20 -8.47
N VAL A 40 4.35 -14.51 -8.97
CA VAL A 40 4.07 -14.61 -10.42
C VAL A 40 3.69 -13.26 -11.05
N GLN A 41 3.16 -12.30 -10.28
CA GLN A 41 2.65 -11.03 -10.81
C GLN A 41 3.61 -9.88 -10.47
N THR A 42 3.91 -9.03 -11.46
CA THR A 42 4.71 -7.81 -11.27
C THR A 42 3.93 -6.71 -10.54
N THR A 43 2.61 -6.87 -10.39
CA THR A 43 1.72 -5.97 -9.66
C THR A 43 1.08 -6.68 -8.47
N CYS A 44 0.97 -5.97 -7.35
CA CYS A 44 0.32 -6.48 -6.14
C CYS A 44 -1.15 -6.06 -6.10
N GLN A 45 -1.98 -6.89 -5.49
CA GLN A 45 -3.39 -6.57 -5.28
C GLN A 45 -3.55 -5.86 -3.93
N SER A 46 -4.38 -4.81 -3.88
CA SER A 46 -4.68 -4.09 -2.64
C SER A 46 -6.18 -4.12 -2.32
N LYS A 47 -6.52 -4.20 -1.04
CA LYS A 47 -7.89 -4.10 -0.54
C LYS A 47 -7.95 -3.15 0.66
N PRO A 48 -8.97 -2.28 0.76
CA PRO A 48 -9.14 -1.44 1.94
C PRO A 48 -9.39 -2.33 3.16
N VAL A 49 -8.73 -2.02 4.28
CA VAL A 49 -9.04 -2.64 5.56
C VAL A 49 -10.31 -2.00 6.08
N LYS A 50 -11.42 -2.74 6.11
CA LYS A 50 -12.66 -2.24 6.72
C LYS A 50 -12.40 -2.05 8.22
N LYS A 51 -12.53 -0.81 8.71
CA LYS A 51 -12.72 -0.57 10.15
C LYS A 51 -14.06 -1.22 10.52
N GLY A 52 -13.99 -2.22 11.40
CA GLY A 52 -15.17 -2.88 11.98
C GLY A 52 -15.93 -1.95 12.90
#